data_AF-A0A7H2BII6-F1
#
_entry.id   AF-A0A7H2BII6-F1
#
_cell.length_a   1.000
_cell.length_b   1.000
_cell.length_c   1.000
_cell.angle_alpha   90.00
_cell.angle_beta   90.00
_cell.angle_gamma   90.00
#
_symmetry.space_group_name_H-M   'P 1'
#
loop_
_entity.id
_entity.type
_entity.pdbx_description
1 polymer ?
#
loop_
_entity_poly.entity_id
_entity_poly.type
_entity_poly.pdbx_seq_one_letter_code
_entity_poly.pdbx_strand_id
1 'polypeptide(L)'
;MSSPYTADAPLVGIVMGSDSDWPTMEAAAEVLEEFGIPYEADVVSAHRMPEDMISYGKQAAERGIRVIIAGAGGAAHLPGMLASVTPLPVIGVPVRLKNLEGMDSLLSIVQMPAGVPVATVSINGARNAGLLALRILGSGTDDFAEQVRSDLMNFASDLRQSAMDKGASLRTKVSERSDEDEQSERRAAVKQSDLLAGADDIKPYAP
;
A
#
# COMPACT_ATOMS: atom_id res chain seq x y z
N MET A 1 19.01 2.89 15.46
CA MET A 1 18.33 2.55 16.73
C MET A 1 18.10 1.06 16.70
N SER A 2 18.58 0.31 17.69
CA SER A 2 18.37 -1.14 17.73
C SER A 2 16.89 -1.43 17.94
N SER A 3 16.35 -2.29 17.09
CA SER A 3 14.98 -2.77 17.12
C SER A 3 14.61 -3.31 18.52
N PRO A 4 13.48 -2.90 19.12
CA PRO A 4 13.05 -3.39 20.44
C PRO A 4 12.61 -4.85 20.46
N TYR A 5 12.62 -5.53 19.30
CA TYR A 5 12.12 -6.90 19.15
C TYR A 5 13.30 -7.89 19.28
N THR A 6 13.41 -8.54 20.43
CA THR A 6 14.48 -9.51 20.78
C THR A 6 14.29 -10.91 20.20
N ALA A 7 13.55 -11.06 19.10
CA ALA A 7 13.37 -12.36 18.46
C ALA A 7 14.28 -12.45 17.23
N ASP A 8 15.40 -13.18 17.34
CA ASP A 8 16.27 -13.53 16.20
C ASP A 8 15.53 -14.38 15.13
N ALA A 9 14.33 -14.89 15.46
CA ALA A 9 13.49 -15.69 14.57
C ALA A 9 12.37 -14.85 13.93
N PRO A 10 12.06 -15.09 12.64
CA PRO A 10 11.03 -14.35 11.92
C PRO A 10 9.64 -14.58 12.52
N LEU A 11 8.84 -13.52 12.64
CA LEU A 11 7.44 -13.57 13.06
C LEU A 11 6.46 -13.54 11.88
N VAL A 12 6.90 -13.00 10.74
CA VAL A 12 6.10 -12.92 9.51
C VAL A 12 6.86 -13.58 8.37
N GLY A 13 6.18 -14.45 7.62
CA GLY A 13 6.72 -15.04 6.40
C GLY A 13 6.19 -14.33 5.17
N ILE A 14 7.05 -13.76 4.33
CA ILE A 14 6.67 -13.17 3.04
C ILE A 14 7.08 -14.14 1.93
N VAL A 15 6.11 -14.74 1.26
CA VAL A 15 6.38 -15.71 0.19
C VAL A 15 5.73 -15.31 -1.12
N MET A 16 6.39 -15.63 -2.22
CA MET A 16 5.89 -15.33 -3.55
C MET A 16 6.15 -16.44 -4.55
N GLY A 17 5.31 -16.50 -5.59
CA GLY A 17 5.38 -17.56 -6.59
C GLY A 17 6.61 -17.46 -7.50
N SER A 18 7.14 -16.24 -7.70
CA SER A 18 8.33 -15.95 -8.50
C SER A 18 9.08 -14.73 -7.95
N ASP A 19 10.39 -14.68 -8.16
CA ASP A 19 11.25 -13.51 -7.91
C ASP A 19 10.75 -12.22 -8.60
N SER A 20 10.12 -12.33 -9.77
CA SER A 20 9.49 -11.21 -10.47
C SER A 20 8.36 -10.54 -9.69
N ASP A 21 7.82 -11.19 -8.66
CA ASP A 21 6.80 -10.60 -7.78
C ASP A 21 7.43 -9.69 -6.70
N TRP A 22 8.73 -9.82 -6.44
CA TRP A 22 9.44 -9.08 -5.38
C TRP A 22 9.24 -7.56 -5.43
N PRO A 23 9.33 -6.87 -6.59
CA PRO A 23 9.10 -5.42 -6.66
C PRO A 23 7.70 -4.98 -6.18
N THR A 24 6.72 -5.89 -6.18
CA THR A 24 5.42 -5.63 -5.54
C THR A 24 5.46 -5.99 -4.06
N MET A 25 6.04 -7.14 -3.72
CA MET A 25 6.00 -7.70 -2.37
C MET A 25 6.92 -6.99 -1.37
N GLU A 26 7.99 -6.32 -1.84
CA GLU A 26 8.95 -5.60 -0.98
C GLU A 26 8.29 -4.52 -0.14
N ALA A 27 7.21 -3.91 -0.61
CA ALA A 27 6.44 -2.95 0.18
C ALA A 27 5.80 -3.55 1.45
N ALA A 28 5.61 -4.87 1.53
CA ALA A 28 5.24 -5.54 2.77
C ALA A 28 6.43 -5.60 3.74
N ALA A 29 7.62 -5.93 3.23
CA ALA A 29 8.87 -5.98 3.99
C ALA A 29 9.22 -4.60 4.57
N GLU A 30 9.15 -3.54 3.75
CA GLU A 30 9.40 -2.16 4.18
C GLU A 30 8.52 -1.75 5.38
N VAL A 31 7.26 -2.16 5.39
CA VAL A 31 6.36 -1.90 6.54
C VAL A 31 6.78 -2.68 7.77
N LEU A 32 7.20 -3.93 7.61
CA LEU A 32 7.67 -4.71 8.76
C LEU A 32 8.97 -4.12 9.32
N GLU A 33 9.89 -3.66 8.46
CA GLU A 33 11.11 -2.96 8.84
C GLU A 33 10.81 -1.62 9.55
N GLU A 34 9.88 -0.82 9.04
CA GLU A 34 9.42 0.44 9.64
C GLU A 34 8.96 0.23 11.11
N PHE A 35 8.30 -0.89 11.37
CA PHE A 35 7.81 -1.29 12.69
C PHE A 35 8.74 -2.29 13.40
N GLY A 36 9.96 -2.51 12.89
CA GLY A 36 10.97 -3.42 13.46
C GLY A 36 10.57 -4.90 13.58
N ILE A 37 9.48 -5.34 12.95
CA ILE A 37 9.02 -6.73 13.04
C ILE A 37 9.93 -7.65 12.23
N PRO A 38 10.52 -8.69 12.84
CA PRO A 38 11.38 -9.61 12.12
C PRO A 38 10.56 -10.47 11.14
N TYR A 39 11.08 -10.63 9.94
CA TYR A 39 10.43 -11.38 8.87
C TYR A 39 11.44 -12.19 8.06
N GLU A 40 10.92 -13.15 7.31
CA GLU A 40 11.67 -13.85 6.26
C GLU A 40 11.00 -13.58 4.91
N ALA A 41 11.78 -13.65 3.82
CA ALA A 41 11.26 -13.53 2.46
C ALA A 41 11.85 -14.61 1.56
N ASP A 42 11.01 -15.34 0.81
CA ASP A 42 11.47 -16.41 -0.08
C ASP A 42 10.52 -16.66 -1.28
N VAL A 43 11.03 -17.36 -2.30
CA VAL A 43 10.26 -17.83 -3.45
C VAL A 43 9.72 -19.23 -3.14
N VAL A 44 8.39 -19.34 -3.04
CA VAL A 44 7.68 -20.59 -2.79
C VAL A 44 6.57 -20.71 -3.84
N SER A 45 6.74 -21.60 -4.82
CA SER A 45 5.84 -21.69 -5.96
C SER A 45 4.84 -22.85 -5.82
N ALA A 46 3.56 -22.54 -5.70
CA ALA A 46 2.50 -23.56 -5.63
C ALA A 46 2.45 -24.48 -6.86
N HIS A 47 2.81 -23.98 -8.04
CA HIS A 47 2.75 -24.75 -9.28
C HIS A 47 4.06 -25.47 -9.63
N ARG A 48 5.20 -24.94 -9.19
CA ARG A 48 6.53 -25.46 -9.58
C ARG A 48 7.25 -26.20 -8.46
N MET A 49 6.90 -25.90 -7.21
CA MET A 49 7.51 -26.45 -5.98
C MET A 49 6.41 -26.82 -4.96
N PRO A 50 5.41 -27.66 -5.33
CA PRO A 50 4.25 -27.90 -4.49
C PRO A 50 4.60 -28.60 -3.17
N GLU A 51 5.57 -29.52 -3.16
CA GLU A 51 5.99 -30.21 -1.93
C GLU A 51 6.69 -29.25 -0.96
N ASP A 52 7.57 -28.38 -1.46
CA ASP A 52 8.24 -27.35 -0.66
C ASP A 52 7.24 -26.35 -0.09
N MET A 53 6.24 -25.94 -0.89
CA MET A 53 5.15 -25.06 -0.45
C MET A 53 4.31 -25.69 0.66
N ILE A 54 3.97 -26.98 0.54
CA ILE A 54 3.29 -27.74 1.60
C ILE A 54 4.16 -27.82 2.84
N SER A 55 5.45 -28.11 2.67
CA SER A 55 6.43 -28.21 3.74
C SER A 55 6.56 -26.89 4.51
N TYR A 56 6.72 -25.78 3.78
CA TYR A 56 6.77 -24.42 4.32
C TYR A 56 5.55 -24.11 5.19
N GLY A 57 4.34 -24.31 4.65
CA GLY A 57 3.10 -24.01 5.35
C GLY A 57 2.89 -24.85 6.61
N LYS A 58 3.19 -26.15 6.56
CA LYS A 58 3.06 -27.06 7.72
C LYS A 58 4.02 -26.69 8.85
N GLN A 59 5.26 -26.31 8.53
CA GLN A 59 6.29 -26.04 9.51
C GLN A 59 6.28 -24.59 10.03
N ALA A 60 5.61 -23.66 9.34
CA ALA A 60 5.66 -22.23 9.68
C ALA A 60 5.34 -21.94 11.15
N ALA A 61 4.28 -22.54 11.70
CA ALA A 61 3.88 -22.33 13.09
C ALA A 61 4.94 -22.84 14.09
N GLU A 62 5.54 -23.99 13.81
CA GLU A 62 6.59 -24.60 14.64
C GLU A 62 7.87 -23.76 14.65
N ARG A 63 8.13 -23.02 13.56
CA ARG A 63 9.26 -22.07 13.44
C ARG A 63 9.00 -20.72 14.12
N GLY A 64 7.80 -20.51 14.69
CA GLY A 64 7.44 -19.26 15.38
C GLY A 64 6.81 -18.19 14.49
N ILE A 65 6.58 -18.47 13.20
CA ILE A 65 5.83 -17.58 12.31
C ILE A 65 4.41 -17.46 12.85
N ARG A 66 3.87 -16.24 12.86
CA ARG A 66 2.52 -15.93 13.34
C ARG A 66 1.60 -15.47 12.21
N VAL A 67 2.14 -14.95 11.12
CA VAL A 67 1.39 -14.50 9.95
C VAL A 67 2.16 -14.83 8.68
N ILE A 68 1.47 -15.30 7.64
CA ILE A 68 2.05 -15.47 6.31
C ILE A 68 1.45 -14.44 5.36
N ILE A 69 2.29 -13.74 4.60
CA ILE A 69 1.91 -12.86 3.49
C ILE A 69 2.34 -13.56 2.20
N ALA A 70 1.37 -13.90 1.35
CA ALA A 70 1.59 -14.65 0.12
C ALA A 70 1.20 -13.82 -1.12
N GLY A 71 2.16 -13.60 -2.02
CA GLY A 71 1.97 -12.91 -3.30
C GLY A 71 1.89 -13.88 -4.48
N ALA A 72 0.91 -13.70 -5.35
CA ALA A 72 0.84 -14.44 -6.62
C ALA A 72 0.00 -13.71 -7.68
N GLY A 73 0.35 -13.92 -8.95
CA GLY A 73 -0.35 -13.36 -10.11
C GLY A 73 -1.02 -14.41 -11.00
N GLY A 74 -2.05 -13.99 -11.76
CA GLY A 74 -2.76 -14.85 -12.71
C GLY A 74 -3.66 -15.87 -12.02
N ALA A 75 -3.44 -17.16 -12.29
CA ALA A 75 -4.04 -18.26 -11.52
C ALA A 75 -3.36 -18.39 -10.15
N ALA A 76 -3.61 -17.41 -9.28
CA ALA A 76 -2.83 -17.12 -8.08
C ALA A 76 -3.14 -18.08 -6.90
N HIS A 77 -2.69 -19.33 -6.98
CA HIS A 77 -3.04 -20.37 -6.00
C HIS A 77 -2.22 -20.37 -4.70
N LEU A 78 -1.08 -19.68 -4.66
CA LEU A 78 -0.16 -19.74 -3.52
C LEU A 78 -0.84 -19.40 -2.16
N PRO A 79 -1.60 -18.30 -2.01
CA PRO A 79 -2.20 -17.96 -0.73
C PRO A 79 -3.21 -19.00 -0.25
N GLY A 80 -4.09 -19.46 -1.14
CA GLY A 80 -5.11 -20.46 -0.82
C GLY A 80 -4.52 -21.82 -0.47
N MET A 81 -3.48 -22.25 -1.19
CA MET A 81 -2.78 -23.51 -0.89
C MET A 81 -2.05 -23.45 0.44
N LEU A 82 -1.37 -22.36 0.78
CA LEU A 82 -0.74 -22.18 2.10
C LEU A 82 -1.79 -22.20 3.22
N ALA A 83 -2.90 -21.48 3.05
CA ALA A 83 -4.00 -21.47 4.03
C ALA A 83 -4.59 -22.87 4.26
N SER A 84 -4.55 -23.76 3.26
CA SER A 84 -5.04 -25.13 3.39
C SER A 84 -4.15 -26.06 4.23
N VAL A 85 -2.89 -25.70 4.47
CA VAL A 85 -1.89 -26.57 5.11
C VAL A 85 -1.32 -25.99 6.41
N THR A 86 -1.79 -24.83 6.84
CA THR A 86 -1.32 -24.13 8.03
C THR A 86 -2.48 -23.59 8.87
N PRO A 87 -2.40 -23.62 10.21
CA PRO A 87 -3.40 -22.98 11.06
C PRO A 87 -3.22 -21.46 11.15
N LEU A 88 -2.11 -20.93 10.63
CA LEU A 88 -1.78 -19.51 10.71
C LEU A 88 -2.65 -18.67 9.77
N PRO A 89 -2.93 -17.40 10.11
CA PRO A 89 -3.56 -16.48 9.20
C PRO A 89 -2.67 -16.25 7.96
N VAL A 90 -3.27 -16.41 6.78
CA VAL A 90 -2.63 -16.12 5.49
C VAL A 90 -3.27 -14.89 4.86
N ILE A 91 -2.44 -13.91 4.56
CA ILE A 91 -2.80 -12.69 3.83
C ILE A 91 -2.43 -12.87 2.37
N GLY A 92 -3.41 -12.72 1.48
CA GLY A 92 -3.20 -12.86 0.04
C GLY A 92 -3.01 -11.51 -0.64
N VAL A 93 -1.91 -11.33 -1.38
CA VAL A 93 -1.64 -10.17 -2.22
C VAL A 93 -1.83 -10.56 -3.69
N PRO A 94 -2.90 -10.09 -4.36
CA PRO A 94 -3.05 -10.30 -5.79
C PRO A 94 -2.03 -9.48 -6.57
N VAL A 95 -1.07 -10.14 -7.23
CA VAL A 95 -0.04 -9.46 -8.04
C VAL A 95 -0.58 -9.23 -9.44
N ARG A 96 -0.47 -8.00 -9.94
CA ARG A 96 -0.89 -7.61 -11.29
C ARG A 96 0.08 -8.18 -12.32
N LEU A 97 -0.45 -8.99 -13.25
CA LEU A 97 0.28 -9.40 -14.44
C LEU A 97 -0.03 -8.46 -15.62
N LYS A 98 0.57 -8.75 -16.79
CA LYS A 98 0.42 -7.95 -18.01
C LYS A 98 -1.04 -7.81 -18.48
N ASN A 99 -1.81 -8.88 -18.39
CA ASN A 99 -3.20 -8.94 -18.85
C ASN A 99 -4.16 -8.93 -17.65
N LEU A 100 -5.42 -8.57 -17.87
CA LEU A 100 -6.52 -8.61 -16.89
C LEU A 100 -6.33 -7.73 -15.65
N GLU A 101 -5.26 -6.93 -15.60
CA GLU A 101 -4.99 -5.93 -14.57
C GLU A 101 -4.98 -6.48 -13.13
N GLY A 102 -4.77 -7.79 -12.96
CA GLY A 102 -4.78 -8.47 -11.66
C GLY A 102 -6.17 -8.90 -11.19
N MET A 103 -7.22 -8.77 -12.00
CA MET A 103 -8.56 -9.26 -11.68
C MET A 103 -8.59 -10.79 -11.58
N ASP A 104 -7.85 -11.47 -12.46
CA ASP A 104 -7.59 -12.91 -12.39
C ASP A 104 -6.90 -13.30 -11.09
N SER A 105 -5.84 -12.58 -10.70
CA SER A 105 -5.17 -12.78 -9.41
C SER A 105 -6.13 -12.57 -8.25
N LEU A 106 -6.92 -11.49 -8.28
CA LEU A 106 -7.83 -11.12 -7.20
C LEU A 106 -8.88 -12.21 -6.98
N LEU A 107 -9.58 -12.62 -8.03
CA LEU A 107 -10.63 -13.63 -7.95
C LEU A 107 -10.07 -15.01 -7.59
N SER A 108 -8.86 -15.34 -8.03
CA SER A 108 -8.18 -16.59 -7.65
C SER A 108 -7.85 -16.68 -6.16
N ILE A 109 -7.67 -15.53 -5.49
CA ILE A 109 -7.26 -15.47 -4.08
C ILE A 109 -8.46 -15.26 -3.15
N VAL A 110 -9.38 -14.34 -3.49
CA VAL A 110 -10.46 -13.93 -2.57
C VAL A 110 -11.64 -14.91 -2.51
N GLN A 111 -11.90 -15.67 -3.57
CA GLN A 111 -13.07 -16.55 -3.69
C GLN A 111 -12.84 -17.93 -3.06
N MET A 112 -12.14 -18.00 -1.93
CA MET A 112 -11.93 -19.25 -1.21
C MET A 112 -13.27 -19.83 -0.74
N PRO A 113 -13.49 -21.15 -0.87
CA PRO A 113 -14.69 -21.80 -0.35
C PRO A 113 -14.70 -21.77 1.19
N ALA A 114 -15.87 -22.03 1.77
CA ALA A 114 -16.02 -22.11 3.22
C ALA A 114 -15.08 -23.17 3.83
N GLY A 115 -14.38 -22.79 4.90
CA GLY A 115 -13.49 -23.65 5.68
C GLY A 115 -12.00 -23.30 5.58
N VAL A 116 -11.55 -22.65 4.51
CA VAL A 116 -10.13 -22.29 4.31
C VAL A 116 -10.00 -20.81 3.92
N PRO A 117 -10.04 -19.88 4.90
CA PRO A 117 -10.07 -18.45 4.60
C PRO A 117 -8.69 -17.91 4.19
N VAL A 118 -8.70 -16.89 3.33
CA VAL A 118 -7.54 -16.04 3.03
C VAL A 118 -7.94 -14.59 3.24
N ALA A 119 -7.12 -13.80 3.95
CA ALA A 119 -7.33 -12.38 4.12
C ALA A 119 -6.77 -11.61 2.91
N THR A 120 -7.59 -11.40 1.88
CA THR A 120 -7.14 -10.80 0.62
C THR A 120 -7.11 -9.27 0.71
N VAL A 121 -5.98 -8.66 0.32
CA VAL A 121 -5.86 -7.19 0.19
C VAL A 121 -6.07 -6.74 -1.27
N SER A 122 -5.97 -5.44 -1.53
CA SER A 122 -6.07 -4.90 -2.89
C SER A 122 -5.01 -5.48 -3.83
N ILE A 123 -5.26 -5.43 -5.14
CA ILE A 123 -4.26 -5.74 -6.17
C ILE A 123 -3.00 -4.90 -5.93
N ASN A 124 -1.83 -5.53 -5.98
CA ASN A 124 -0.52 -4.96 -5.61
C ASN A 124 -0.46 -4.33 -4.21
N GLY A 125 -1.38 -4.68 -3.31
CA GLY A 125 -1.54 -4.09 -1.99
C GLY A 125 -0.56 -4.61 -0.94
N ALA A 126 0.68 -4.95 -1.28
CA ALA A 126 1.64 -5.56 -0.35
C ALA A 126 1.90 -4.70 0.90
N ARG A 127 1.98 -3.37 0.74
CA ARG A 127 2.07 -2.45 1.88
C ARG A 127 0.92 -2.64 2.89
N ASN A 128 -0.30 -2.81 2.39
CA ASN A 128 -1.46 -3.07 3.23
C ASN A 128 -1.44 -4.49 3.82
N ALA A 129 -0.81 -5.46 3.15
CA ALA A 129 -0.58 -6.77 3.74
C ALA A 129 0.37 -6.72 4.94
N GLY A 130 1.45 -5.94 4.86
CA GLY A 130 2.34 -5.66 6.00
C GLY A 130 1.58 -5.01 7.16
N LEU A 131 0.79 -3.95 6.88
CA LEU A 131 -0.04 -3.30 7.91
C LEU A 131 -1.12 -4.23 8.50
N LEU A 132 -1.70 -5.13 7.71
CA LEU A 132 -2.67 -6.10 8.19
C LEU A 132 -2.00 -7.17 9.06
N ALA A 133 -0.79 -7.61 8.71
CA ALA A 133 0.01 -8.49 9.57
C ALA A 133 0.29 -7.83 10.94
N LEU A 134 0.65 -6.54 10.96
CA LEU A 134 0.80 -5.78 12.21
C LEU A 134 -0.50 -5.73 13.02
N ARG A 135 -1.64 -5.51 12.38
CA ARG A 135 -2.95 -5.51 13.08
C ARG A 135 -3.29 -6.88 13.66
N ILE A 136 -2.92 -7.97 12.98
CA ILE A 136 -3.08 -9.33 13.50
C ILE A 136 -2.16 -9.56 14.70
N LEU A 137 -0.87 -9.22 14.59
CA LEU A 137 0.10 -9.33 15.68
C LEU A 137 -0.32 -8.50 16.90
N GLY A 138 -0.76 -7.26 16.68
CA GLY A 138 -1.30 -6.37 17.70
C GLY A 138 -2.68 -6.76 18.23
N SER A 139 -3.31 -7.84 17.76
CA SER A 139 -4.57 -8.32 18.34
C SER A 139 -4.36 -9.22 19.58
N GLY A 140 -3.12 -9.63 19.87
CA GLY A 140 -2.76 -10.42 21.04
C GLY A 140 -2.95 -9.69 22.38
N THR A 141 -2.69 -10.37 23.49
CA THR A 141 -2.88 -9.81 24.85
C THR A 141 -1.59 -9.71 25.66
N ASP A 142 -0.44 -9.96 25.00
CA ASP A 142 0.89 -9.82 25.59
C ASP A 142 1.45 -8.41 25.39
N ASP A 143 2.55 -8.11 26.08
CA ASP A 143 3.25 -6.82 26.00
C ASP A 143 3.71 -6.51 24.57
N PHE A 144 4.07 -7.55 23.80
CA PHE A 144 4.42 -7.42 22.40
C PHE A 144 3.25 -6.88 21.56
N ALA A 145 2.05 -7.47 21.70
CA ALA A 145 0.88 -7.00 20.99
C ALA A 145 0.47 -5.58 21.42
N GLU A 146 0.64 -5.23 22.69
CA GLU A 146 0.38 -3.87 23.17
C GLU A 146 1.33 -2.85 22.54
N GLN A 147 2.62 -3.18 22.44
CA GLN A 147 3.59 -2.33 21.74
C GLN A 147 3.20 -2.12 20.27
N VAL A 148 2.89 -3.20 19.54
CA VAL A 148 2.46 -3.12 18.14
C VAL A 148 1.18 -2.27 17.98
N ARG A 149 0.22 -2.37 18.92
CA ARG A 149 -0.97 -1.51 18.92
C ARG A 149 -0.62 -0.04 19.09
N SER A 150 0.25 0.27 20.05
CA SER A 150 0.71 1.64 20.29
C SER A 150 1.38 2.23 19.04
N ASP A 151 2.25 1.46 18.40
CA ASP A 151 2.94 1.90 17.18
C ASP A 151 1.94 2.14 16.03
N LEU A 152 0.94 1.27 15.86
CA LEU A 152 -0.14 1.48 14.88
C LEU A 152 -1.00 2.73 15.17
N MET A 153 -1.22 3.06 16.44
CA MET A 153 -1.93 4.29 16.82
C MET A 153 -1.12 5.54 16.49
N ASN A 154 0.19 5.52 16.75
CA ASN A 154 1.12 6.59 16.36
C ASN A 154 1.13 6.78 14.85
N PHE A 155 1.30 5.69 14.09
CA PHE A 155 1.24 5.71 12.62
C PHE A 155 -0.08 6.30 12.10
N ALA A 156 -1.22 5.95 12.71
CA ALA A 156 -2.52 6.50 12.31
C ALA A 156 -2.62 8.01 12.59
N SER A 157 -2.03 8.49 13.70
CA SER A 157 -1.94 9.92 14.02
C SER A 157 -1.08 10.66 12.99
N ASP A 158 0.07 10.11 12.62
CA ASP A 158 0.99 10.71 11.65
C ASP A 158 0.36 10.77 10.26
N LEU A 159 -0.34 9.71 9.84
CA LEU A 159 -1.07 9.67 8.58
C LEU A 159 -2.16 10.76 8.53
N ARG A 160 -2.88 10.96 9.64
CA ARG A 160 -3.87 12.02 9.78
C ARG A 160 -3.22 13.40 9.65
N GLN A 161 -2.11 13.64 10.34
CA GLN A 161 -1.39 14.91 10.26
C GLN A 161 -0.91 15.19 8.84
N SER A 162 -0.28 14.21 8.18
CA SER A 162 0.17 14.32 6.79
C SER A 162 -0.98 14.65 5.82
N ALA A 163 -2.15 14.05 6.03
CA ALA A 163 -3.34 14.35 5.24
C ALA A 163 -3.86 15.79 5.47
N MET A 164 -3.84 16.26 6.71
CA MET A 164 -4.21 17.65 7.04
C MET A 164 -3.25 18.66 6.40
N ASP A 165 -1.95 18.39 6.45
CA ASP A 165 -0.91 19.26 5.89
C ASP A 165 -1.04 19.35 4.37
N LYS A 166 -1.19 18.19 3.68
CA LYS A 166 -1.46 18.14 2.24
C LYS A 166 -2.74 18.89 1.87
N GLY A 167 -3.79 18.75 2.68
CA GLY A 167 -5.04 19.48 2.52
C GLY A 167 -4.86 20.99 2.66
N ALA A 168 -4.05 21.45 3.62
CA ALA A 168 -3.72 22.86 3.79
C ALA A 168 -2.94 23.40 2.59
N SER A 169 -1.89 22.70 2.16
CA SER A 169 -1.09 23.08 0.99
C SER A 169 -1.92 23.17 -0.29
N LEU A 170 -2.88 22.25 -0.48
CA LEU A 170 -3.78 22.30 -1.63
C LEU A 170 -4.68 23.55 -1.60
N ARG A 171 -5.24 23.90 -0.44
CA ARG A 171 -6.07 25.11 -0.30
C ARG A 171 -5.28 26.39 -0.59
N THR A 172 -4.05 26.47 -0.13
CA THR A 172 -3.15 27.60 -0.45
C THR A 172 -2.94 27.73 -1.95
N LYS A 173 -2.56 26.64 -2.64
CA LYS A 173 -2.35 26.64 -4.10
C LYS A 173 -3.61 27.03 -4.88
N VAL A 174 -4.78 26.63 -4.42
CA VAL A 174 -6.06 26.99 -5.05
C VAL A 174 -6.34 28.49 -4.88
N SER A 175 -6.12 29.05 -3.68
CA SER A 175 -6.28 30.49 -3.42
C SER A 175 -5.33 31.33 -4.27
N GLU A 176 -4.04 30.97 -4.30
CA GLU A 176 -3.02 31.69 -5.07
C GLU A 176 -3.36 31.73 -6.56
N ARG A 177 -3.84 30.61 -7.11
CA ARG A 177 -4.28 30.55 -8.51
C ARG A 177 -5.51 31.44 -8.78
N SER A 178 -6.49 31.45 -7.87
CA SER A 178 -7.65 32.34 -8.00
C SER A 178 -7.25 33.82 -7.93
N ASP A 179 -6.31 34.18 -7.06
CA ASP A 179 -5.80 35.54 -6.94
C ASP A 179 -5.01 35.97 -8.18
N GLU A 180 -4.21 35.06 -8.77
CA GLU A 180 -3.50 35.29 -10.03
C GLU A 180 -4.45 35.49 -11.22
N ASP A 181 -5.51 34.67 -11.32
CA ASP A 181 -6.53 34.79 -12.34
C ASP A 181 -7.27 36.15 -12.24
N GLU A 182 -7.69 36.54 -11.02
CA GLU A 182 -8.31 37.85 -10.78
C GLU A 182 -7.38 39.03 -11.11
N GLN A 183 -6.10 38.94 -10.76
CA GLN A 183 -5.12 39.98 -11.08
C GLN A 183 -4.84 40.08 -12.59
N SER A 184 -4.83 38.95 -13.29
CA SER A 184 -4.68 38.89 -14.75
C SER A 184 -5.87 39.57 -15.45
N GLU A 185 -7.10 39.26 -15.02
CA GLU A 185 -8.32 39.87 -15.54
C GLU A 185 -8.36 41.39 -15.30
N ARG A 186 -8.01 41.84 -14.09
CA ARG A 186 -7.93 43.28 -13.78
C ARG A 186 -6.89 43.99 -14.62
N ARG A 187 -5.72 43.38 -14.86
CA ARG A 187 -4.67 43.95 -15.73
C ARG A 187 -5.13 44.04 -17.18
N ALA A 188 -5.84 43.03 -17.68
CA ALA A 188 -6.40 43.03 -19.03
C ALA A 188 -7.45 44.13 -19.21
N ALA A 189 -8.34 44.32 -18.22
CA ALA A 189 -9.35 45.37 -18.24
C ALA A 189 -8.77 46.79 -18.28
N VAL A 190 -7.74 47.06 -17.47
CA VAL A 190 -7.03 48.37 -17.47
C VAL A 190 -6.36 48.63 -18.82
N LYS A 191 -5.70 47.62 -19.39
CA LYS A 191 -5.03 47.76 -20.69
C LYS A 191 -6.03 48.07 -21.82
N GLN A 192 -7.23 47.51 -21.74
CA GLN A 192 -8.30 47.74 -22.71
C GLN A 192 -8.95 49.13 -22.55
N SER A 193 -9.09 49.64 -21.31
CA SER A 193 -9.55 51.02 -21.10
C SER A 193 -8.54 52.06 -21.61
N ASP A 194 -7.24 51.82 -21.41
CA ASP A 194 -6.19 52.74 -21.88
C ASP A 194 -6.10 52.80 -23.41
N LEU A 195 -6.33 51.66 -24.08
CA LEU A 195 -6.42 51.57 -25.55
C LEU A 195 -7.60 52.38 -26.13
N LEU A 196 -8.74 52.37 -25.43
CA LEU A 196 -9.93 53.13 -25.84
C LEU A 196 -9.74 54.63 -25.60
N ALA A 197 -9.12 55.03 -24.47
CA ALA A 197 -8.84 56.43 -24.17
C ALA A 197 -7.83 57.07 -25.14
N GLY A 198 -6.88 56.29 -25.69
CA GLY A 198 -5.93 56.77 -26.70
C GLY A 198 -6.50 56.88 -28.13
N ALA A 199 -7.68 56.32 -28.40
CA ALA A 199 -8.31 56.37 -29.72
C ALA A 199 -9.12 57.66 -29.98
N ASP A 200 -9.49 58.39 -28.92
CA ASP A 200 -10.24 59.66 -29.01
C ASP A 200 -9.38 60.87 -29.44
N ASP A 201 -8.04 60.73 -29.48
CA ASP A 201 -7.11 61.79 -29.90
C ASP A 201 -6.86 61.86 -31.43
N ILE A 202 -7.59 61.07 -32.23
CA ILE A 202 -7.51 61.13 -33.69
C ILE A 202 -8.28 62.36 -34.19
N LYS A 203 -7.59 63.50 -34.32
CA LYS A 203 -8.14 64.69 -34.99
C LYS A 203 -8.58 64.33 -36.42
N PRO A 204 -9.80 64.70 -36.84
CA PRO A 204 -10.25 64.43 -38.20
C PRO A 204 -9.42 65.25 -39.19
N TYR A 205 -8.86 64.55 -40.19
CA TYR A 205 -8.24 65.16 -41.35
C TYR A 205 -9.33 65.93 -42.13
N ALA A 206 -9.20 67.25 -42.19
CA ALA A 206 -10.04 68.11 -43.03
C ALA A 206 -9.58 68.02 -44.51
N PRO A 207 -10.50 68.20 -45.48
CA PRO A 207 -10.29 67.87 -46.90
C PRO A 207 -9.27 68.76 -47.62
#